data_AF-A0A5E4EFL5-F1
#
_entry.id   AF-A0A5E4EFL5-F1
#
_cell.length_a   1.000
_cell.length_b   1.000
_cell.length_c   1.000
_cell.angle_alpha   90.00
_cell.angle_beta   90.00
_cell.angle_gamma   90.00
#
_symmetry.space_group_name_H-M   'P 1'
#
loop_
_entity.id
_entity.type
_entity.pdbx_description
1 polymer ?
#
loop_
_entity_poly.entity_id
_entity_poly.type
_entity_poly.pdbx_seq_one_letter_code
_entity_poly.pdbx_strand_id
1 'polypeptide(L)'
;MKALLNPEPSAFTSISSISTAKPRNLTHSHTQAFLKLPANNGHFSNGRRLALTTRATLDSVRIDQSGISETDIRNPTVSSSYRSSNLPKPNQTVLDAQARVCTGPTQTRPLGEDQAFKVLDTIYRSVKGELIDEEPVSKSQLGAFFAAMAIRANAFPEGTQWSEGESRAMNQFWPLLVRALPADVVFIADPEGSLMGTGSSIGPQFVGNGTREMRLVGVLREVLAGGHLGFEEVQGVLRDVLPLKSMEDGTSTGVSEALLSALLIGQRMNRETDRELKAYCLAFDDELGATPIADVKSLTHYGEPYDGNTRFFRSTLFVAAVRSCYAESSLLHGVEWMPPKGGVTEEQMLKFMGANTSLTPLQAKILLEDDEIGFAYISQREARPSLYSLVKLREHIKKRPPLATTEKVQQFVKARGKEAIVTGFYHEGYEEPLLMLMKRRGVNSGLVVKGEEGALSMTTRLRSVNSSKGIPVNYCSGFRSLSMASACEVDGVSRESFSLEVNARDYGFEPTDTPRTDRSVSKNIELGLTALRGNKGPAYDRIVLNAGMVDHLLGCDGAEDIYVALDRAREAIDSGKALKRLLDYIKISNEVG
;
A
#
# COMPACT_ATOMS: atom_id res chain seq x y z
N MET A 1 15.14 20.05 56.16
CA MET A 1 14.45 20.99 57.08
C MET A 1 13.31 21.64 56.29
N LYS A 2 12.06 21.33 56.67
CA LYS A 2 10.75 21.98 56.40
C LYS A 2 10.37 22.28 54.94
N ALA A 3 9.14 22.07 54.45
CA ALA A 3 7.89 21.45 54.92
C ALA A 3 6.95 21.43 53.67
N LEU A 4 6.36 20.29 53.30
CA LEU A 4 4.92 19.96 53.41
C LEU A 4 3.94 20.95 52.76
N LEU A 5 3.08 20.44 51.87
CA LEU A 5 1.62 20.38 52.07
C LEU A 5 0.91 19.71 50.87
N ASN A 6 0.41 18.49 51.08
CA ASN A 6 -0.82 17.99 50.46
C ASN A 6 -2.02 18.59 51.22
N PRO A 7 -3.19 18.67 50.58
CA PRO A 7 -4.31 17.94 51.19
C PRO A 7 -5.27 17.32 50.15
N GLU A 8 -5.62 16.06 50.40
CA GLU A 8 -6.98 15.53 50.31
C GLU A 8 -7.36 15.07 51.75
N PRO A 9 -8.60 14.69 52.12
CA PRO A 9 -9.85 14.51 51.35
C PRO A 9 -11.11 15.10 52.07
N SER A 10 -12.30 14.99 51.47
CA SER A 10 -13.54 14.84 52.27
C SER A 10 -14.69 14.19 51.49
N ALA A 11 -15.15 13.05 52.00
CA ALA A 11 -16.43 12.41 51.73
C ALA A 11 -17.36 12.60 52.93
N PHE A 12 -18.66 12.85 52.72
CA PHE A 12 -19.79 12.57 53.63
C PHE A 12 -21.10 12.63 52.79
N THR A 13 -21.76 11.49 52.47
CA THR A 13 -22.92 10.83 53.15
C THR A 13 -24.27 11.56 53.00
N SER A 14 -25.46 10.96 52.86
CA SER A 14 -25.97 9.59 52.58
C SER A 14 -27.52 9.61 52.75
N ILE A 15 -28.20 8.51 52.34
CA ILE A 15 -29.56 8.03 52.76
C ILE A 15 -30.76 8.71 52.04
N SER A 16 -31.72 8.01 51.40
CA SER A 16 -32.54 6.91 51.93
C SER A 16 -32.99 5.81 50.95
N SER A 17 -33.01 4.59 51.50
CA SER A 17 -33.57 3.28 51.09
C SER A 17 -35.10 3.19 51.07
N ILE A 18 -35.71 2.19 50.40
CA ILE A 18 -36.31 0.92 50.96
C ILE A 18 -36.77 0.05 49.76
N SER A 19 -36.27 -1.18 49.53
CA SER A 19 -36.72 -2.53 50.04
C SER A 19 -38.08 -3.01 49.48
N THR A 20 -38.40 -4.27 49.18
CA THR A 20 -37.78 -5.63 49.10
C THR A 20 -38.78 -6.52 48.36
N ALA A 21 -38.34 -7.61 47.70
CA ALA A 21 -38.87 -8.99 47.85
C ALA A 21 -38.61 -9.89 46.61
N LYS A 22 -38.01 -11.07 46.87
CA LYS A 22 -38.06 -12.29 46.03
C LYS A 22 -39.21 -13.19 46.52
N PRO A 23 -39.73 -14.11 45.68
CA PRO A 23 -39.41 -15.54 45.84
C PRO A 23 -39.18 -16.26 44.48
N ARG A 24 -38.15 -17.11 44.34
CA ARG A 24 -38.10 -18.60 44.39
C ARG A 24 -38.81 -19.38 43.25
N ASN A 25 -37.96 -20.05 42.46
CA ASN A 25 -38.01 -21.37 41.82
C ASN A 25 -39.35 -22.05 41.48
N LEU A 26 -39.45 -22.49 40.23
CA LEU A 26 -40.02 -23.80 39.87
C LEU A 26 -39.29 -24.37 38.63
N THR A 27 -38.75 -25.57 38.84
CA THR A 27 -38.22 -26.52 37.86
C THR A 27 -39.34 -27.10 37.00
N HIS A 28 -39.10 -27.29 35.69
CA HIS A 28 -39.57 -28.50 34.99
C HIS A 28 -38.76 -28.75 33.71
N SER A 29 -38.10 -29.91 33.71
CA SER A 29 -37.65 -30.66 32.53
C SER A 29 -38.83 -31.04 31.64
N HIS A 30 -38.64 -31.17 30.32
CA HIS A 30 -38.97 -32.41 29.60
C HIS A 30 -38.59 -32.40 28.10
N THR A 31 -37.71 -33.36 27.77
CA THR A 31 -37.73 -34.30 26.63
C THR A 31 -37.78 -33.83 25.17
N GLN A 32 -36.69 -34.21 24.49
CA GLN A 32 -36.61 -34.59 23.08
C GLN A 32 -37.67 -35.65 22.71
N ALA A 33 -38.25 -35.52 21.52
CA ALA A 33 -38.96 -36.60 20.84
C ALA A 33 -38.50 -36.68 19.38
N PHE A 34 -37.77 -37.76 19.07
CA PHE A 34 -37.59 -38.29 17.73
C PHE A 34 -38.92 -38.88 17.25
N LEU A 35 -39.31 -38.59 16.00
CA LEU A 35 -40.29 -39.39 15.27
C LEU A 35 -39.76 -39.71 13.87
N LYS A 36 -39.67 -41.01 13.61
CA LYS A 36 -39.31 -41.66 12.35
C LYS A 36 -40.58 -42.07 11.60
N LEU A 37 -40.52 -41.94 10.26
CA LEU A 37 -41.15 -42.79 9.21
C LEU A 37 -42.69 -42.65 9.00
N PRO A 38 -43.25 -42.94 7.78
CA PRO A 38 -42.79 -43.97 6.84
C PRO A 38 -42.74 -43.64 5.34
N ALA A 39 -42.10 -44.57 4.62
CA ALA A 39 -42.08 -44.72 3.18
C ALA A 39 -43.48 -45.06 2.61
N ASN A 40 -43.79 -44.55 1.42
CA ASN A 40 -44.81 -45.14 0.56
C ASN A 40 -44.41 -45.00 -0.92
N ASN A 41 -44.49 -46.13 -1.64
CA ASN A 41 -44.24 -46.26 -3.08
C ASN A 41 -45.44 -45.72 -3.89
N GLY A 42 -45.18 -45.11 -5.05
CA GLY A 42 -46.22 -44.74 -6.01
C GLY A 42 -45.71 -44.08 -7.29
N HIS A 43 -45.63 -44.91 -8.34
CA HIS A 43 -45.37 -44.72 -9.77
C HIS A 43 -45.47 -43.32 -10.46
N PHE A 44 -44.49 -43.11 -11.35
CA PHE A 44 -44.51 -42.52 -12.71
C PHE A 44 -45.43 -41.32 -13.03
N SER A 45 -44.80 -40.21 -13.42
CA SER A 45 -45.13 -39.54 -14.68
C SER A 45 -43.96 -38.68 -15.19
N ASN A 46 -43.66 -38.85 -16.48
CA ASN A 46 -42.68 -38.07 -17.23
C ASN A 46 -43.18 -36.64 -17.44
N GLY A 47 -42.35 -35.65 -17.10
CA GLY A 47 -42.60 -34.24 -17.43
C GLY A 47 -41.30 -33.46 -17.41
N ARG A 48 -40.77 -33.19 -18.61
CA ARG A 48 -39.57 -32.38 -18.87
C ARG A 48 -39.60 -31.08 -18.06
N ARG A 49 -38.64 -30.90 -17.15
CA ARG A 49 -38.22 -29.57 -16.66
C ARG A 49 -36.91 -29.21 -17.34
N LEU A 50 -36.96 -28.19 -18.18
CA LEU A 50 -35.80 -27.51 -18.74
C LEU A 50 -35.05 -26.84 -17.58
N ALA A 51 -33.94 -27.44 -17.15
CA ALA A 51 -32.96 -26.78 -16.31
C ALA A 51 -31.90 -26.20 -17.24
N LEU A 52 -31.89 -24.88 -17.41
CA LEU A 52 -30.81 -24.15 -18.06
C LEU A 52 -29.62 -24.09 -17.09
N THR A 53 -28.77 -25.12 -17.15
CA THR A 53 -27.41 -25.09 -16.61
C THR A 53 -26.49 -24.50 -17.68
N THR A 54 -26.26 -23.19 -17.61
CA THR A 54 -25.22 -22.53 -18.40
C THR A 54 -23.84 -22.90 -17.82
N ARG A 55 -23.25 -23.97 -18.36
CA ARG A 55 -21.80 -24.21 -18.28
C ARG A 55 -21.11 -23.10 -19.07
N ALA A 56 -20.33 -22.27 -18.40
CA ALA A 56 -19.39 -21.37 -19.05
C ALA A 56 -18.26 -22.21 -19.67
N THR A 57 -18.35 -22.49 -20.96
CA THR A 57 -17.22 -22.94 -21.77
C THR A 57 -16.33 -21.74 -22.08
N LEU A 58 -15.15 -21.70 -21.45
CA LEU A 58 -14.03 -20.89 -21.94
C LEU A 58 -13.56 -21.53 -23.26
N ASP A 59 -14.00 -20.99 -24.38
CA ASP A 59 -13.39 -21.31 -25.67
C ASP A 59 -12.05 -20.59 -25.77
N SER A 60 -10.99 -21.37 -25.88
CA SER A 60 -9.65 -20.91 -26.22
C SER A 60 -9.66 -20.38 -27.65
N VAL A 61 -9.79 -19.07 -27.81
CA VAL A 61 -9.50 -18.42 -29.08
C VAL A 61 -7.99 -18.49 -29.30
N ARG A 62 -7.56 -19.29 -30.28
CA ARG A 62 -6.21 -19.21 -30.83
C ARG A 62 -6.06 -17.87 -31.54
N ILE A 63 -5.36 -16.93 -30.91
CA ILE A 63 -4.87 -15.71 -31.55
C ILE A 63 -3.53 -16.09 -32.18
N ASP A 64 -3.58 -16.60 -33.41
CA ASP A 64 -2.44 -16.53 -34.32
C ASP A 64 -2.57 -15.23 -35.12
N GLN A 65 -1.46 -14.50 -35.27
CA GLN A 65 -1.28 -13.23 -35.98
C GLN A 65 -1.38 -11.95 -35.14
N SER A 66 -0.50 -11.81 -34.15
CA SER A 66 0.17 -10.54 -33.89
C SER A 66 1.59 -10.87 -33.38
N GLY A 67 2.61 -10.17 -33.88
CA GLY A 67 4.02 -10.42 -33.59
C GLY A 67 4.42 -10.03 -32.16
N ILE A 68 3.76 -10.61 -31.16
CA ILE A 68 4.05 -10.48 -29.74
C ILE A 68 4.83 -11.74 -29.34
N SER A 69 6.02 -11.56 -28.76
CA SER A 69 6.86 -12.67 -28.29
C SER A 69 6.07 -13.58 -27.32
N GLU A 70 6.09 -14.89 -27.57
CA GLU A 70 5.48 -15.94 -26.71
C GLU A 70 5.96 -15.91 -25.25
N THR A 71 7.02 -15.14 -24.94
CA THR A 71 7.53 -15.00 -23.57
C THR A 71 6.68 -14.08 -22.66
N ASP A 72 5.81 -13.24 -23.24
CA ASP A 72 5.03 -12.24 -22.50
C ASP A 72 3.57 -12.64 -22.20
N ILE A 73 3.06 -13.72 -22.82
CA ILE A 73 1.73 -14.25 -22.53
C ILE A 73 1.86 -15.28 -21.40
N ARG A 74 2.14 -14.79 -20.18
CA ARG A 74 2.03 -15.62 -18.98
C ARG A 74 0.56 -15.94 -18.76
N ASN A 75 0.16 -17.18 -19.01
CA ASN A 75 -1.13 -17.68 -18.55
C ASN A 75 -1.14 -17.66 -17.00
N PRO A 76 -1.86 -16.73 -16.36
CA PRO A 76 -1.78 -16.56 -14.91
C PRO A 76 -2.56 -17.66 -14.15
N THR A 77 -3.20 -18.60 -14.86
CA THR A 77 -3.71 -19.84 -14.24
C THR A 77 -2.60 -20.81 -13.84
N VAL A 78 -1.36 -20.64 -14.33
CA VAL A 78 -0.23 -21.58 -14.14
C VAL A 78 0.90 -21.01 -13.27
N SER A 79 1.03 -19.68 -13.14
CA SER A 79 2.05 -19.04 -12.28
C SER A 79 1.41 -18.05 -11.30
N SER A 80 1.58 -18.30 -9.99
CA SER A 80 1.11 -17.43 -8.90
C SER A 80 1.96 -16.18 -8.68
N SER A 81 3.01 -15.97 -9.49
CA SER A 81 3.92 -14.84 -9.36
C SER A 81 3.91 -13.96 -10.61
N TYR A 82 3.31 -12.78 -10.48
CA TYR A 82 3.41 -11.68 -11.45
C TYR A 82 4.77 -10.98 -11.39
N ARG A 83 5.71 -11.44 -10.54
CA ARG A 83 7.09 -10.98 -10.57
C ARG A 83 7.73 -11.41 -11.90
N SER A 84 8.25 -10.45 -12.67
CA SER A 84 8.99 -10.75 -13.89
C SER A 84 10.20 -11.65 -13.59
N SER A 85 10.44 -12.65 -14.46
CA SER A 85 11.60 -13.55 -14.39
C SER A 85 12.89 -12.83 -14.76
N ASN A 86 12.79 -11.72 -15.50
CA ASN A 86 13.93 -10.92 -15.94
C ASN A 86 14.49 -10.04 -14.81
N LEU A 87 13.78 -9.93 -13.67
CA LEU A 87 14.27 -9.22 -12.51
C LEU A 87 15.28 -10.11 -11.74
N PRO A 88 16.56 -9.69 -11.64
CA PRO A 88 17.55 -10.44 -10.88
C PRO A 88 17.13 -10.49 -9.41
N LYS A 89 17.28 -11.65 -8.79
CA LYS A 89 16.95 -11.83 -7.38
C LYS A 89 18.03 -11.18 -6.51
N PRO A 90 17.67 -10.62 -5.34
CA PRO A 90 18.66 -10.18 -4.38
C PRO A 90 19.37 -11.36 -3.71
N ASN A 91 20.60 -11.16 -3.26
CA ASN A 91 21.28 -12.12 -2.39
C ASN A 91 20.49 -12.28 -1.08
N GLN A 92 20.08 -13.51 -0.77
CA GLN A 92 19.15 -13.77 0.32
C GLN A 92 19.76 -13.49 1.70
N THR A 93 21.04 -13.80 1.90
CA THR A 93 21.76 -13.53 3.17
C THR A 93 21.74 -12.05 3.51
N VAL A 94 22.07 -11.19 2.53
CA VAL A 94 22.07 -9.74 2.74
C VAL A 94 20.64 -9.20 2.86
N LEU A 95 19.69 -9.74 2.10
CA LEU A 95 18.28 -9.34 2.17
C LEU A 95 17.66 -9.59 3.55
N ASP A 96 17.99 -10.73 4.18
CA ASP A 96 17.53 -11.07 5.53
C ASP A 96 18.16 -10.18 6.59
N ALA A 97 19.42 -9.78 6.40
CA ALA A 97 20.07 -8.78 7.24
C ALA A 97 19.39 -7.41 7.13
N GLN A 98 19.15 -6.93 5.90
CA GLN A 98 18.43 -5.68 5.63
C GLN A 98 17.02 -5.68 6.25
N ALA A 99 16.34 -6.84 6.26
CA ALA A 99 15.04 -6.98 6.91
C ALA A 99 15.08 -6.66 8.43
N ARG A 100 16.25 -6.73 9.07
CA ARG A 100 16.45 -6.45 10.49
C ARG A 100 17.07 -5.08 10.78
N VAL A 101 18.06 -4.66 9.99
CA VAL A 101 18.87 -3.46 10.29
C VAL A 101 18.40 -2.20 9.57
N CYS A 102 17.78 -2.32 8.39
CA CYS A 102 17.28 -1.17 7.62
C CYS A 102 15.89 -0.71 8.13
N THR A 103 15.76 -0.43 9.42
CA THR A 103 14.52 0.04 10.05
C THR A 103 14.77 1.30 10.87
N GLY A 104 13.71 1.94 11.35
CA GLY A 104 13.83 3.19 12.10
C GLY A 104 14.48 3.02 13.49
N PRO A 105 14.74 4.13 14.20
CA PRO A 105 15.50 4.21 15.46
C PRO A 105 14.90 3.43 16.63
N THR A 106 13.69 2.91 16.50
CA THR A 106 12.99 2.15 17.55
C THR A 106 12.69 0.70 17.18
N GLN A 107 12.85 0.32 15.91
CA GLN A 107 12.46 -1.00 15.40
C GLN A 107 13.63 -1.85 14.91
N THR A 108 14.82 -1.25 14.85
CA THR A 108 16.05 -1.91 14.44
C THR A 108 16.44 -3.02 15.39
N ARG A 109 16.77 -4.17 14.79
CA ARG A 109 17.21 -5.37 15.50
C ARG A 109 18.64 -5.69 15.05
N PRO A 110 19.67 -5.29 15.84
CA PRO A 110 21.06 -5.58 15.56
C PRO A 110 21.29 -7.06 15.21
N LEU A 111 22.25 -7.35 14.33
CA LEU A 111 22.61 -8.72 13.99
C LEU A 111 23.37 -9.39 15.15
N GLY A 112 23.19 -10.70 15.31
CA GLY A 112 24.09 -11.50 16.15
C GLY A 112 25.45 -11.67 15.47
N GLU A 113 26.46 -12.13 16.21
CA GLU A 113 27.84 -12.27 15.70
C GLU A 113 27.92 -13.16 14.45
N ASP A 114 27.49 -14.41 14.52
CA ASP A 114 27.51 -15.34 13.37
C ASP A 114 26.80 -14.77 12.14
N GLN A 115 25.73 -14.00 12.36
CA GLN A 115 24.97 -13.38 11.28
C GLN A 115 25.74 -12.21 10.67
N ALA A 116 26.36 -11.36 11.48
CA ALA A 116 27.19 -10.26 11.00
C ALA A 116 28.40 -10.78 10.22
N PHE A 117 29.10 -11.79 10.74
CA PHE A 117 30.20 -12.46 10.05
C PHE A 117 29.76 -13.05 8.71
N LYS A 118 28.66 -13.80 8.69
CA LYS A 118 28.12 -14.39 7.46
C LYS A 118 27.79 -13.32 6.41
N VAL A 119 27.15 -12.23 6.82
CA VAL A 119 26.75 -11.14 5.91
C VAL A 119 27.97 -10.43 5.32
N LEU A 120 28.95 -10.06 6.15
CA LEU A 120 30.15 -9.37 5.67
C LEU A 120 31.05 -10.28 4.81
N ASP A 121 31.14 -11.57 5.15
CA ASP A 121 31.82 -12.57 4.31
C ASP A 121 31.14 -12.71 2.94
N THR A 122 29.81 -12.83 2.93
CA THR A 122 29.03 -12.90 1.68
C THR A 122 29.24 -11.65 0.82
N ILE A 123 29.24 -10.46 1.43
CA ILE A 123 29.54 -9.20 0.74
C ILE A 123 30.96 -9.23 0.16
N TYR A 124 31.96 -9.60 0.96
CA TYR A 124 33.36 -9.61 0.53
C TYR A 124 33.58 -10.58 -0.64
N ARG A 125 33.09 -11.83 -0.52
CA ARG A 125 33.16 -12.84 -1.58
C ARG A 125 32.40 -12.40 -2.83
N SER A 126 31.25 -11.75 -2.68
CA SER A 126 30.49 -11.22 -3.82
C SER A 126 31.28 -10.17 -4.59
N VAL A 127 31.95 -9.25 -3.89
CA VAL A 127 32.74 -8.18 -4.51
C VAL A 127 33.97 -8.74 -5.22
N LYS A 128 34.52 -9.86 -4.74
CA LYS A 128 35.60 -10.60 -5.38
C LYS A 128 35.16 -11.47 -6.57
N GLY A 129 33.85 -11.65 -6.77
CA GLY A 129 33.31 -12.57 -7.78
C GLY A 129 33.45 -14.06 -7.39
N GLU A 130 33.52 -14.35 -6.09
CA GLU A 130 33.78 -15.68 -5.51
C GLU A 130 32.50 -16.38 -4.99
N LEU A 131 31.32 -15.81 -5.25
CA LEU A 131 30.05 -16.49 -4.96
C LEU A 131 29.76 -17.50 -6.08
N ILE A 132 29.52 -18.75 -5.66
CA ILE A 132 29.18 -19.88 -6.52
C ILE A 132 27.78 -20.33 -6.09
N ASP A 133 26.88 -20.53 -7.04
CA ASP A 133 25.48 -20.95 -6.83
C ASP A 133 24.63 -20.04 -5.92
N GLU A 134 25.11 -18.82 -5.64
CA GLU A 134 24.39 -17.77 -4.93
C GLU A 134 24.27 -16.51 -5.79
N GLU A 135 23.15 -15.80 -5.66
CA GLU A 135 22.97 -14.52 -6.33
C GLU A 135 24.01 -13.51 -5.81
N PRO A 136 24.66 -12.73 -6.69
CA PRO A 136 25.60 -11.71 -6.26
C PRO A 136 24.89 -10.61 -5.45
N VAL A 137 25.59 -10.04 -4.48
CA VAL A 137 25.12 -8.88 -3.72
C VAL A 137 25.08 -7.67 -4.65
N SER A 138 23.90 -7.12 -4.86
CA SER A 138 23.73 -5.99 -5.79
C SER A 138 24.21 -4.67 -5.19
N LYS A 139 24.50 -3.69 -6.06
CA LYS A 139 24.79 -2.31 -5.64
C LYS A 139 23.68 -1.72 -4.75
N SER A 140 22.42 -2.03 -5.07
CA SER A 140 21.27 -1.61 -4.28
C SER A 140 21.30 -2.21 -2.86
N GLN A 141 21.67 -3.49 -2.73
CA GLN A 141 21.85 -4.14 -1.41
C GLN A 141 23.00 -3.53 -0.62
N LEU A 142 24.15 -3.28 -1.27
CA LEU A 142 25.30 -2.63 -0.63
C LEU A 142 24.93 -1.25 -0.09
N GLY A 143 24.31 -0.39 -0.91
CA GLY A 143 23.92 0.94 -0.50
C GLY A 143 22.92 0.95 0.66
N ALA A 144 21.89 0.09 0.59
CA ALA A 144 20.89 -0.04 1.65
C ALA A 144 21.48 -0.59 2.97
N PHE A 145 22.34 -1.60 2.89
CA PHE A 145 22.95 -2.22 4.07
C PHE A 145 23.93 -1.26 4.75
N PHE A 146 24.86 -0.67 3.99
CA PHE A 146 25.87 0.22 4.57
C PHE A 146 25.29 1.55 5.05
N ALA A 147 24.25 2.10 4.40
CA ALA A 147 23.56 3.27 4.92
C ALA A 147 22.95 2.98 6.31
N ALA A 148 22.36 1.80 6.48
CA ALA A 148 21.85 1.37 7.77
C ALA A 148 22.96 1.22 8.81
N MET A 149 24.12 0.67 8.45
CA MET A 149 25.26 0.55 9.35
C MET A 149 25.80 1.92 9.78
N ALA A 150 25.99 2.85 8.84
CA ALA A 150 26.51 4.19 9.12
C ALA A 150 25.58 5.01 10.03
N ILE A 151 24.29 5.07 9.71
CA ILE A 151 23.30 5.80 10.52
C ILE A 151 23.22 5.22 11.93
N ARG A 152 23.21 3.88 12.05
CA ARG A 152 23.14 3.22 13.35
C ARG A 152 24.37 3.45 14.22
N ALA A 153 25.55 3.62 13.62
CA ALA A 153 26.76 3.91 14.37
C ALA A 153 26.74 5.32 14.99
N ASN A 154 26.12 6.29 14.30
CA ASN A 154 26.26 7.71 14.63
C ASN A 154 25.05 8.32 15.33
N ALA A 155 23.84 8.00 14.87
CA ALA A 155 22.65 8.78 15.17
C ALA A 155 21.62 8.04 16.02
N PHE A 156 21.67 6.71 16.05
CA PHE A 156 20.61 5.91 16.68
C PHE A 156 20.84 5.72 18.19
N PRO A 157 19.76 5.52 18.98
CA PRO A 157 19.86 5.17 20.40
C PRO A 157 20.58 3.83 20.63
N GLU A 158 21.28 3.70 21.76
CA GLU A 158 22.16 2.55 22.13
C GLU A 158 21.55 1.17 21.80
N GLY A 159 20.29 0.92 22.17
CA GLY A 159 19.61 -0.37 21.92
C GLY A 159 19.41 -0.72 20.44
N THR A 160 19.65 0.22 19.52
CA THR A 160 19.55 0.05 18.07
C THR A 160 20.85 0.36 17.33
N GLN A 161 21.91 0.73 18.05
CA GLN A 161 23.28 0.83 17.53
C GLN A 161 23.85 -0.56 17.24
N TRP A 162 25.12 -0.64 16.85
CA TRP A 162 25.76 -1.91 16.55
C TRP A 162 25.82 -2.82 17.78
N SER A 163 25.56 -4.10 17.58
CA SER A 163 25.88 -5.10 18.58
C SER A 163 27.40 -5.26 18.71
N GLU A 164 27.85 -5.85 19.83
CA GLU A 164 29.26 -6.24 19.94
C GLU A 164 29.70 -7.18 18.81
N GLY A 165 28.81 -8.08 18.39
CA GLY A 165 29.07 -9.02 17.30
C GLY A 165 29.23 -8.31 15.95
N GLU A 166 28.38 -7.32 15.65
CA GLU A 166 28.53 -6.46 14.47
C GLU A 166 29.85 -5.68 14.52
N SER A 167 30.23 -5.16 15.69
CA SER A 167 31.49 -4.44 15.87
C SER A 167 32.71 -5.33 15.66
N ARG A 168 32.71 -6.55 16.22
CA ARG A 168 33.78 -7.56 16.00
C ARG A 168 33.90 -7.95 14.53
N ALA A 169 32.78 -8.26 13.89
CA ALA A 169 32.76 -8.62 12.48
C ALA A 169 33.28 -7.47 11.61
N MET A 170 32.83 -6.24 11.86
CA MET A 170 33.26 -5.07 11.09
C MET A 170 34.75 -4.80 11.26
N ASN A 171 35.30 -4.89 12.47
CA ASN A 171 36.73 -4.73 12.72
C ASN A 171 37.58 -5.74 11.92
N GLN A 172 37.08 -6.97 11.74
CA GLN A 172 37.78 -8.00 10.98
C GLN A 172 37.66 -7.78 9.46
N PHE A 173 36.47 -7.46 8.96
CA PHE A 173 36.21 -7.39 7.52
C PHE A 173 36.51 -6.02 6.90
N TRP A 174 36.40 -4.92 7.64
CA TRP A 174 36.55 -3.58 7.07
C TRP A 174 37.89 -3.34 6.35
N PRO A 175 39.06 -3.75 6.88
CA PRO A 175 40.33 -3.60 6.18
C PRO A 175 40.39 -4.32 4.82
N LEU A 176 39.61 -5.40 4.66
CA LEU A 176 39.47 -6.16 3.41
C LEU A 176 38.46 -5.49 2.47
N LEU A 177 37.31 -5.09 3.02
CA LEU A 177 36.21 -4.47 2.30
C LEU A 177 36.60 -3.12 1.72
N VAL A 178 37.27 -2.24 2.48
CA VAL A 178 37.67 -0.90 2.00
C VAL A 178 38.58 -0.95 0.77
N ARG A 179 39.32 -2.04 0.58
CA ARG A 179 40.20 -2.26 -0.58
C ARG A 179 39.48 -2.87 -1.79
N ALA A 180 38.33 -3.49 -1.57
CA ALA A 180 37.59 -4.23 -2.59
C ALA A 180 36.33 -3.49 -3.06
N LEU A 181 35.69 -2.75 -2.16
CA LEU A 181 34.44 -2.05 -2.42
C LEU A 181 34.65 -0.86 -3.37
N PRO A 182 33.66 -0.56 -4.23
CA PRO A 182 33.61 0.69 -4.98
C PRO A 182 33.62 1.93 -4.06
N ALA A 183 34.20 3.04 -4.54
CA ALA A 183 34.40 4.25 -3.75
C ALA A 183 33.09 4.89 -3.23
N ASP A 184 32.02 4.82 -4.02
CA ASP A 184 30.67 5.24 -3.61
C ASP A 184 30.13 4.41 -2.44
N VAL A 185 30.38 3.10 -2.43
CA VAL A 185 29.98 2.22 -1.31
C VAL A 185 30.84 2.47 -0.08
N VAL A 186 32.15 2.69 -0.24
CA VAL A 186 33.03 3.07 0.88
C VAL A 186 32.58 4.39 1.51
N PHE A 187 32.19 5.37 0.70
CA PHE A 187 31.58 6.61 1.17
C PHE A 187 30.30 6.37 1.97
N ILE A 188 29.38 5.55 1.48
CA ILE A 188 28.13 5.26 2.20
C ILE A 188 28.42 4.61 3.57
N ALA A 189 29.39 3.69 3.61
CA ALA A 189 29.74 2.95 4.82
C ALA A 189 30.47 3.79 5.87
N ASP A 190 31.34 4.70 5.43
CA ASP A 190 32.18 5.52 6.31
C ASP A 190 32.35 6.94 5.75
N PRO A 191 31.29 7.77 5.76
CA PRO A 191 31.28 9.08 5.08
C PRO A 191 32.32 10.06 5.62
N GLU A 192 32.65 9.96 6.90
CA GLU A 192 33.63 10.80 7.61
C GLU A 192 34.99 10.10 7.81
N GLY A 193 35.12 8.83 7.40
CA GLY A 193 36.38 8.08 7.47
C GLY A 193 36.81 7.68 8.88
N SER A 194 35.95 7.88 9.89
CA SER A 194 36.24 7.66 11.31
C SER A 194 35.41 6.55 11.94
N LEU A 195 34.42 5.99 11.24
CA LEU A 195 33.43 5.07 11.82
C LEU A 195 33.96 3.64 11.96
N MET A 196 34.84 3.24 11.05
CA MET A 196 35.22 1.84 10.87
C MET A 196 36.65 1.54 11.40
N GLY A 197 37.17 2.40 12.28
CA GLY A 197 38.46 2.26 12.97
C GLY A 197 39.71 2.50 12.09
N THR A 198 39.82 1.81 10.96
CA THR A 198 40.91 2.06 9.98
C THR A 198 40.52 3.25 9.13
N GLY A 199 41.14 4.41 9.40
CA GLY A 199 40.86 5.64 8.68
C GLY A 199 41.07 5.49 7.17
N SER A 200 40.04 5.80 6.38
CA SER A 200 40.08 5.84 4.92
C SER A 200 39.79 7.26 4.45
N SER A 201 40.64 7.80 3.57
CA SER A 201 40.39 9.12 2.96
C SER A 201 39.30 9.08 1.90
N ILE A 202 38.86 7.89 1.47
CA ILE A 202 37.91 7.72 0.36
C ILE A 202 36.57 8.37 0.69
N GLY A 203 35.96 8.06 1.83
CA GLY A 203 34.65 8.59 2.21
C GLY A 203 34.63 10.12 2.32
N PRO A 204 35.53 10.74 3.10
CA PRO A 204 35.61 12.20 3.22
C PRO A 204 35.86 12.93 1.88
N GLN A 205 36.63 12.33 0.98
CA GLN A 205 37.00 12.95 -0.31
C GLN A 205 36.06 12.60 -1.45
N PHE A 206 35.11 11.67 -1.25
CA PHE A 206 34.17 11.28 -2.29
C PHE A 206 33.16 12.39 -2.56
N VAL A 207 33.06 12.78 -3.84
CA VAL A 207 32.16 13.83 -4.35
C VAL A 207 31.23 13.34 -5.45
N GLY A 208 31.21 12.04 -5.76
CA GLY A 208 30.42 11.48 -6.86
C GLY A 208 31.05 11.67 -8.25
N ASN A 209 30.55 10.92 -9.22
CA ASN A 209 30.96 10.96 -10.61
C ASN A 209 30.06 11.90 -11.42
N GLY A 210 30.41 13.19 -11.43
CA GLY A 210 29.70 14.23 -12.17
C GLY A 210 28.61 14.93 -11.35
N THR A 211 27.96 15.93 -11.96
CA THR A 211 27.11 16.90 -11.24
C THR A 211 25.92 16.27 -10.53
N ARG A 212 25.29 15.25 -11.14
CA ARG A 212 24.13 14.56 -10.58
C ARG A 212 24.49 13.79 -9.30
N GLU A 213 25.56 13.00 -9.35
CA GLU A 213 26.05 12.28 -8.17
C GLU A 213 26.60 13.24 -7.11
N MET A 214 27.22 14.34 -7.50
CA MET A 214 27.71 15.35 -6.55
C MET A 214 26.59 15.94 -5.68
N ARG A 215 25.43 16.24 -6.27
CA ARG A 215 24.26 16.67 -5.50
C ARG A 215 23.75 15.56 -4.57
N LEU A 216 23.66 14.33 -5.08
CA LEU A 216 23.24 13.16 -4.30
C LEU A 216 24.17 12.86 -3.12
N VAL A 217 25.49 12.95 -3.31
CA VAL A 217 26.50 12.79 -2.26
C VAL A 217 26.38 13.89 -1.22
N GLY A 218 26.15 15.13 -1.64
CA GLY A 218 25.91 16.26 -0.73
C GLY A 218 24.77 16.00 0.25
N VAL A 219 23.59 15.61 -0.27
CA VAL A 219 22.42 15.30 0.59
C VAL A 219 22.62 14.02 1.41
N LEU A 220 23.36 13.04 0.90
CA LEU A 220 23.64 11.80 1.62
C LEU A 220 24.47 12.02 2.87
N ARG A 221 25.38 13.00 2.91
CA ARG A 221 26.14 13.31 4.13
C ARG A 221 25.22 13.67 5.29
N GLU A 222 24.21 14.49 5.03
CA GLU A 222 23.21 14.87 6.03
C GLU A 222 22.33 13.67 6.44
N VAL A 223 21.82 12.92 5.46
CA VAL A 223 20.97 11.76 5.72
C VAL A 223 21.72 10.68 6.52
N LEU A 224 22.97 10.38 6.17
CA LEU A 224 23.79 9.38 6.86
C LEU A 224 24.20 9.81 8.27
N ALA A 225 24.17 11.12 8.56
CA ALA A 225 24.33 11.68 9.90
C ALA A 225 23.03 11.69 10.74
N GLY A 226 21.93 11.14 10.21
CA GLY A 226 20.62 11.14 10.89
C GLY A 226 19.78 12.40 10.66
N GLY A 227 20.18 13.26 9.71
CA GLY A 227 19.49 14.51 9.37
C GLY A 227 18.30 14.34 8.42
N HIS A 228 17.66 15.47 8.10
CA HIS A 228 16.47 15.56 7.26
C HIS A 228 16.64 16.64 6.20
N LEU A 229 16.12 16.38 5.00
CA LEU A 229 16.32 17.26 3.86
C LEU A 229 15.19 18.28 3.67
N GLY A 230 15.53 19.37 2.97
CA GLY A 230 14.60 20.35 2.44
C GLY A 230 13.76 19.82 1.28
N PHE A 231 12.68 20.55 0.96
CA PHE A 231 11.75 20.17 -0.12
C PHE A 231 12.44 20.20 -1.48
N GLU A 232 13.11 21.30 -1.80
CA GLU A 232 13.82 21.49 -3.07
C GLU A 232 15.01 20.54 -3.23
N GLU A 233 15.66 20.18 -2.12
CA GLU A 233 16.78 19.24 -2.12
C GLU A 233 16.31 17.84 -2.52
N VAL A 234 15.26 17.34 -1.88
CA VAL A 234 14.66 16.05 -2.24
C VAL A 234 14.13 16.08 -3.66
N GLN A 235 13.36 17.10 -4.04
CA GLN A 235 12.78 17.18 -5.38
C GLN A 235 13.86 17.26 -6.47
N GLY A 236 14.86 18.11 -6.28
CA GLY A 236 15.97 18.28 -7.21
C GLY A 236 16.79 17.00 -7.37
N VAL A 237 17.11 16.31 -6.28
CA VAL A 237 17.84 15.03 -6.32
C VAL A 237 17.02 13.95 -7.02
N LEU A 238 15.73 13.82 -6.72
CA LEU A 238 14.89 12.80 -7.38
C LEU A 238 14.82 13.00 -8.89
N ARG A 239 14.68 14.25 -9.34
CA ARG A 239 14.65 14.61 -10.77
C ARG A 239 15.99 14.40 -11.47
N ASP A 240 17.11 14.55 -10.75
CA ASP A 240 18.43 14.30 -11.32
C ASP A 240 18.74 12.80 -11.50
N VAL A 241 18.19 11.94 -10.63
CA VAL A 241 18.57 10.53 -10.54
C VAL A 241 17.57 9.58 -11.21
N LEU A 242 16.35 10.03 -11.48
CA LEU A 242 15.30 9.22 -12.12
C LEU A 242 14.96 9.74 -13.53
N PRO A 243 14.55 8.85 -14.46
CA PRO A 243 14.42 7.38 -14.31
C PRO A 243 15.78 6.67 -14.14
N LEU A 244 15.84 5.44 -13.60
CA LEU A 244 17.12 4.69 -13.51
C LEU A 244 17.63 4.15 -14.85
N LYS A 245 16.71 3.91 -15.79
CA LYS A 245 16.99 3.54 -17.17
C LYS A 245 16.11 4.39 -18.06
N SER A 246 16.68 4.96 -19.12
CA SER A 246 15.85 5.56 -20.16
C SER A 246 15.06 4.46 -20.88
N MET A 247 13.77 4.72 -21.09
CA MET A 247 12.84 3.78 -21.74
C MET A 247 13.09 3.67 -23.26
N GLU A 248 13.80 4.63 -23.86
CA GLU A 248 13.99 4.74 -25.32
C GLU A 248 15.28 4.07 -25.83
N ASP A 249 16.34 4.07 -25.04
CA ASP A 249 17.69 3.63 -25.45
C ASP A 249 18.34 2.68 -24.44
N GLY A 250 17.68 2.37 -23.32
CA GLY A 250 18.16 1.42 -22.30
C GLY A 250 19.45 1.85 -21.60
N THR A 251 19.92 3.07 -21.86
CA THR A 251 21.13 3.62 -21.25
C THR A 251 20.84 3.98 -19.79
N SER A 252 21.76 3.62 -18.90
CA SER A 252 21.66 3.99 -17.48
C SER A 252 21.86 5.49 -17.34
N THR A 253 21.12 6.15 -16.44
CA THR A 253 21.28 7.60 -16.16
C THR A 253 22.65 7.99 -15.57
N GLY A 254 23.52 7.01 -15.35
CA GLY A 254 24.90 7.19 -14.89
C GLY A 254 25.03 7.33 -13.37
N VAL A 255 23.90 7.34 -12.64
CA VAL A 255 23.88 7.47 -11.18
C VAL A 255 23.96 6.10 -10.51
N SER A 256 24.77 5.99 -9.46
CA SER A 256 24.93 4.78 -8.68
C SER A 256 23.64 4.34 -7.97
N GLU A 257 23.20 3.12 -8.28
CA GLU A 257 22.12 2.44 -7.56
C GLU A 257 22.43 2.31 -6.05
N ALA A 258 23.71 2.27 -5.64
CA ALA A 258 24.10 2.22 -4.24
C ALA A 258 23.79 3.55 -3.52
N LEU A 259 24.17 4.68 -4.12
CA LEU A 259 23.89 6.01 -3.57
C LEU A 259 22.37 6.27 -3.47
N LEU A 260 21.61 5.92 -4.52
CA LEU A 260 20.15 6.08 -4.49
C LEU A 260 19.50 5.17 -3.43
N SER A 261 19.96 3.92 -3.31
CA SER A 261 19.47 3.00 -2.27
C SER A 261 19.78 3.50 -0.87
N ALA A 262 20.96 4.10 -0.68
CA ALA A 262 21.35 4.72 0.58
C ALA A 262 20.45 5.91 0.94
N LEU A 263 20.07 6.74 -0.04
CA LEU A 263 19.16 7.88 0.19
C LEU A 263 17.77 7.38 0.63
N LEU A 264 17.19 6.45 -0.13
CA LEU A 264 15.85 5.93 0.13
C LEU A 264 15.75 5.20 1.47
N ILE A 265 16.77 4.41 1.83
CA ILE A 265 16.82 3.71 3.12
C ILE A 265 17.18 4.67 4.25
N GLY A 266 18.09 5.60 4.03
CA GLY A 266 18.50 6.57 5.04
C GLY A 266 17.35 7.46 5.48
N GLN A 267 16.61 8.07 4.56
CA GLN A 267 15.43 8.88 4.91
C GLN A 267 14.34 8.07 5.59
N ARG A 268 14.11 6.82 5.15
CA ARG A 268 13.21 5.89 5.84
C ARG A 268 13.65 5.65 7.29
N MET A 269 14.95 5.43 7.49
CA MET A 269 15.52 5.14 8.80
C MET A 269 15.45 6.35 9.71
N ASN A 270 15.65 7.56 9.19
CA ASN A 270 15.53 8.80 9.96
C ASN A 270 14.08 9.17 10.28
N ARG A 271 13.10 8.50 9.65
CA ARG A 271 11.65 8.82 9.65
C ARG A 271 11.38 10.09 8.87
N GLU A 272 10.79 9.93 7.69
CA GLU A 272 10.57 11.03 6.77
C GLU A 272 9.73 12.15 7.39
N THR A 273 10.14 13.39 7.16
CA THR A 273 9.36 14.57 7.55
C THR A 273 8.25 14.85 6.54
N ASP A 274 7.25 15.63 6.96
CA ASP A 274 6.19 16.13 6.08
C ASP A 274 6.73 16.85 4.85
N ARG A 275 7.85 17.58 5.00
CA ARG A 275 8.50 18.30 3.92
C ARG A 275 9.11 17.35 2.88
N GLU A 276 9.81 16.32 3.34
CA GLU A 276 10.41 15.30 2.48
C GLU A 276 9.31 14.50 1.76
N LEU A 277 8.27 14.06 2.49
CA LEU A 277 7.12 13.36 1.90
C LEU A 277 6.41 14.22 0.86
N LYS A 278 6.25 15.51 1.11
CA LYS A 278 5.68 16.44 0.12
C LYS A 278 6.55 16.49 -1.15
N ALA A 279 7.88 16.56 -1.01
CA ALA A 279 8.78 16.57 -2.16
C ALA A 279 8.68 15.28 -2.98
N TYR A 280 8.71 14.12 -2.32
CA TYR A 280 8.49 12.83 -2.97
C TYR A 280 7.13 12.74 -3.69
N CYS A 281 6.09 13.32 -3.12
CA CYS A 281 4.74 13.28 -3.68
C CYS A 281 4.63 14.10 -4.97
N LEU A 282 5.26 15.28 -5.02
CA LEU A 282 5.10 16.25 -6.09
C LEU A 282 6.21 16.22 -7.15
N ALA A 283 7.31 15.49 -6.91
CA ALA A 283 8.52 15.56 -7.74
C ALA A 283 8.30 15.30 -9.24
N PHE A 284 7.32 14.45 -9.58
CA PHE A 284 7.06 14.02 -10.96
C PHE A 284 5.66 14.41 -11.44
N ASP A 285 5.01 15.39 -10.82
CA ASP A 285 3.66 15.79 -11.21
C ASP A 285 3.55 16.24 -12.68
N ASP A 286 4.61 16.87 -13.18
CA ASP A 286 4.78 17.44 -14.51
C ASP A 286 5.52 16.51 -15.50
N GLU A 287 5.87 15.28 -15.10
CA GLU A 287 6.68 14.35 -15.91
C GLU A 287 6.10 14.09 -17.31
N LEU A 288 4.78 14.00 -17.42
CA LEU A 288 4.06 13.76 -18.67
C LEU A 288 3.28 14.99 -19.17
N GLY A 289 3.65 16.19 -18.70
CA GLY A 289 2.93 17.43 -18.97
C GLY A 289 1.72 17.65 -18.06
N ALA A 290 0.77 18.47 -18.53
CA ALA A 290 -0.38 18.86 -17.73
C ALA A 290 -1.34 17.68 -17.46
N THR A 291 -1.77 17.54 -16.20
CA THR A 291 -2.73 16.51 -15.80
C THR A 291 -4.07 16.71 -16.53
N PRO A 292 -4.61 15.68 -17.20
CA PRO A 292 -5.94 15.74 -17.82
C PRO A 292 -7.03 16.06 -16.79
N ILE A 293 -8.07 16.79 -17.21
CA ILE A 293 -9.22 17.16 -16.36
C ILE A 293 -10.48 16.52 -16.94
N ALA A 294 -11.07 15.58 -16.21
CA ALA A 294 -12.33 14.92 -16.54
C ALA A 294 -13.55 15.80 -16.19
N ASP A 295 -14.53 15.84 -17.08
CA ASP A 295 -15.83 16.49 -16.88
C ASP A 295 -16.79 15.55 -16.14
N VAL A 296 -16.48 15.30 -14.87
CA VAL A 296 -17.30 14.47 -13.96
C VAL A 296 -17.67 15.26 -12.71
N LYS A 297 -18.84 14.94 -12.14
CA LYS A 297 -19.38 15.60 -10.94
C LYS A 297 -18.50 15.38 -9.70
N SER A 298 -17.93 14.18 -9.58
CA SER A 298 -17.01 13.83 -8.51
C SER A 298 -15.99 12.80 -9.00
N LEU A 299 -14.80 12.82 -8.41
CA LEU A 299 -13.75 11.84 -8.67
C LEU A 299 -13.07 11.44 -7.36
N THR A 300 -13.15 10.16 -7.04
CA THR A 300 -12.42 9.58 -5.91
C THR A 300 -11.21 8.78 -6.38
N HIS A 301 -10.04 9.20 -5.92
CA HIS A 301 -8.76 8.54 -6.20
C HIS A 301 -8.49 7.46 -5.15
N TYR A 302 -8.32 6.22 -5.58
CA TYR A 302 -8.07 5.07 -4.73
C TYR A 302 -6.60 4.66 -4.76
N GLY A 303 -5.86 5.10 -3.73
CA GLY A 303 -4.45 4.79 -3.52
C GLY A 303 -4.22 3.59 -2.61
N GLU A 304 -4.39 2.39 -3.14
CA GLU A 304 -4.03 1.16 -2.46
C GLU A 304 -2.50 1.04 -2.25
N PRO A 305 -2.01 0.26 -1.27
CA PRO A 305 -0.59 -0.08 -1.22
C PRO A 305 -0.18 -0.84 -2.48
N TYR A 306 0.80 -0.32 -3.21
CA TYR A 306 1.23 -0.87 -4.50
C TYR A 306 1.86 -2.27 -4.36
N ASP A 307 2.31 -2.65 -3.16
CA ASP A 307 2.84 -4.00 -2.88
C ASP A 307 1.75 -5.07 -2.67
N GLY A 308 0.48 -4.68 -2.74
CA GLY A 308 -0.69 -5.56 -2.75
C GLY A 308 -0.98 -6.26 -1.43
N ASN A 309 -2.01 -7.12 -1.46
CA ASN A 309 -2.39 -7.98 -0.33
C ASN A 309 -2.04 -9.44 -0.60
N THR A 310 -1.65 -10.15 0.45
CA THR A 310 -1.26 -11.55 0.35
C THR A 310 -2.29 -12.50 0.92
N ARG A 311 -3.09 -12.11 1.93
CA ARG A 311 -3.99 -13.07 2.61
C ARG A 311 -5.46 -12.82 2.34
N PHE A 312 -5.89 -11.57 2.25
CA PHE A 312 -7.31 -11.20 2.34
C PHE A 312 -7.88 -10.68 1.02
N PHE A 313 -9.18 -10.88 0.84
CA PHE A 313 -9.96 -10.36 -0.30
C PHE A 313 -9.84 -8.84 -0.46
N ARG A 314 -9.60 -8.40 -1.70
CA ARG A 314 -9.52 -6.99 -2.10
C ARG A 314 -10.80 -6.54 -2.79
N SER A 315 -11.52 -5.63 -2.14
CA SER A 315 -12.83 -5.16 -2.60
C SER A 315 -12.79 -3.94 -3.51
N THR A 316 -11.67 -3.21 -3.57
CA THR A 316 -11.58 -1.85 -4.15
C THR A 316 -12.00 -1.76 -5.63
N LEU A 317 -11.59 -2.72 -6.47
CA LEU A 317 -12.03 -2.80 -7.87
C LEU A 317 -13.56 -2.91 -8.00
N PHE A 318 -14.18 -3.76 -7.17
CA PHE A 318 -15.61 -3.98 -7.20
C PHE A 318 -16.38 -2.82 -6.59
N VAL A 319 -15.81 -2.15 -5.58
CA VAL A 319 -16.35 -0.91 -5.00
C VAL A 319 -16.42 0.20 -6.05
N ALA A 320 -15.38 0.36 -6.89
CA ALA A 320 -15.40 1.34 -7.97
C ALA A 320 -16.51 1.08 -9.00
N ALA A 321 -16.72 -0.19 -9.39
CA ALA A 321 -17.81 -0.57 -10.28
C ALA A 321 -19.21 -0.33 -9.67
N VAL A 322 -19.34 -0.49 -8.34
CA VAL A 322 -20.58 -0.14 -7.62
C VAL A 322 -20.79 1.36 -7.60
N ARG A 323 -19.75 2.15 -7.28
CA ARG A 323 -19.82 3.61 -7.22
C ARG A 323 -20.19 4.27 -8.54
N SER A 324 -19.69 3.73 -9.65
CA SER A 324 -20.01 4.27 -10.97
C SER A 324 -21.48 4.12 -11.36
N CYS A 325 -22.25 3.26 -10.69
CA CYS A 325 -23.69 3.09 -10.95
C CYS A 325 -24.55 4.28 -10.48
N TYR A 326 -24.00 5.16 -9.63
CA TYR A 326 -24.70 6.34 -9.10
C TYR A 326 -23.86 7.61 -9.26
N ALA A 327 -23.10 7.69 -10.38
CA ALA A 327 -22.35 8.86 -10.83
C ALA A 327 -21.24 9.33 -9.87
N GLU A 328 -20.71 8.42 -9.04
CA GLU A 328 -19.51 8.66 -8.23
C GLU A 328 -18.29 8.06 -8.94
N SER A 329 -17.60 8.87 -9.75
CA SER A 329 -16.49 8.35 -10.56
C SER A 329 -15.29 7.97 -9.70
N SER A 330 -14.60 6.90 -10.09
CA SER A 330 -13.48 6.35 -9.32
C SER A 330 -12.24 6.16 -10.20
N LEU A 331 -11.11 6.72 -9.78
CA LEU A 331 -9.80 6.44 -10.40
C LEU A 331 -8.98 5.55 -9.47
N LEU A 332 -8.76 4.31 -9.89
CA LEU A 332 -7.85 3.39 -9.23
C LEU A 332 -6.46 3.55 -9.85
N HIS A 333 -5.43 3.45 -9.02
CA HIS A 333 -4.07 3.49 -9.52
C HIS A 333 -3.14 2.57 -8.74
N GLY A 334 -2.15 2.02 -9.44
CA GLY A 334 -1.34 0.93 -8.88
C GLY A 334 -0.21 0.50 -9.80
N VAL A 335 0.19 -0.77 -9.63
CA VAL A 335 1.19 -1.47 -10.43
C VAL A 335 0.84 -2.95 -10.55
N GLU A 336 1.37 -3.62 -11.58
CA GLU A 336 1.24 -5.07 -11.72
C GLU A 336 1.90 -5.82 -10.56
N TRP A 337 3.10 -5.39 -10.15
CA TRP A 337 3.83 -6.05 -9.09
C TRP A 337 4.80 -5.09 -8.41
N MET A 338 4.84 -5.12 -7.07
CA MET A 338 5.79 -4.35 -6.28
C MET A 338 6.25 -5.09 -5.01
N PRO A 339 7.56 -5.07 -4.69
CA PRO A 339 8.08 -5.54 -3.42
C PRO A 339 7.70 -4.61 -2.25
N PRO A 340 7.82 -5.07 -0.99
CA PRO A 340 8.39 -6.36 -0.57
C PRO A 340 7.39 -7.50 -0.49
N LYS A 341 6.09 -7.22 -0.52
CA LYS A 341 5.07 -8.27 -0.42
C LYS A 341 4.87 -9.02 -1.75
N GLY A 342 4.82 -8.29 -2.87
CA GLY A 342 4.45 -8.83 -4.17
C GLY A 342 3.08 -9.53 -4.13
N GLY A 343 2.09 -8.90 -3.49
CA GLY A 343 0.74 -9.44 -3.33
C GLY A 343 -0.14 -9.27 -4.57
N VAL A 344 -1.43 -9.54 -4.40
CA VAL A 344 -2.47 -9.29 -5.41
C VAL A 344 -2.74 -7.79 -5.51
N THR A 345 -2.78 -7.28 -6.73
CA THR A 345 -3.11 -5.88 -7.07
C THR A 345 -4.30 -5.81 -8.02
N GLU A 346 -4.88 -4.62 -8.16
CA GLU A 346 -5.97 -4.33 -9.09
C GLU A 346 -5.55 -4.57 -10.55
N GLU A 347 -4.31 -4.23 -10.92
CA GLU A 347 -3.77 -4.47 -12.27
C GLU A 347 -3.76 -5.96 -12.60
N GLN A 348 -3.32 -6.81 -11.67
CA GLN A 348 -3.31 -8.26 -11.87
C GLN A 348 -4.73 -8.80 -12.08
N MET A 349 -5.70 -8.32 -11.29
CA MET A 349 -7.10 -8.74 -11.44
C MET A 349 -7.67 -8.29 -12.80
N LEU A 350 -7.44 -7.04 -13.19
CA LEU A 350 -7.91 -6.48 -14.46
C LEU A 350 -7.28 -7.18 -15.66
N LYS A 351 -5.96 -7.38 -15.64
CA LYS A 351 -5.24 -8.11 -16.69
C LYS A 351 -5.70 -9.55 -16.80
N PHE A 352 -5.94 -10.23 -15.68
CA PHE A 352 -6.50 -11.59 -15.66
C PHE A 352 -7.90 -11.66 -16.30
N MET A 353 -8.72 -10.62 -16.11
CA MET A 353 -10.06 -10.53 -16.72
C MET A 353 -10.05 -10.04 -18.17
N GLY A 354 -8.89 -9.69 -18.73
CA GLY A 354 -8.75 -9.26 -20.13
C GLY A 354 -8.91 -7.75 -20.38
N ALA A 355 -8.86 -6.91 -19.33
CA ALA A 355 -8.88 -5.47 -19.50
C ALA A 355 -7.52 -4.93 -19.98
N ASN A 356 -7.54 -3.84 -20.74
CA ASN A 356 -6.33 -3.09 -21.05
C ASN A 356 -5.86 -2.34 -19.79
N THR A 357 -4.60 -2.54 -19.41
CA THR A 357 -3.96 -1.91 -18.25
C THR A 357 -2.82 -0.96 -18.63
N SER A 358 -2.60 -0.78 -19.94
CA SER A 358 -1.63 0.15 -20.52
C SER A 358 -2.33 1.42 -21.01
N LEU A 359 -3.17 1.99 -20.14
CA LEU A 359 -3.94 3.20 -20.44
C LEU A 359 -3.15 4.43 -20.00
N THR A 360 -3.04 5.40 -20.90
CA THR A 360 -2.52 6.74 -20.58
C THR A 360 -3.50 7.51 -19.69
N PRO A 361 -3.04 8.54 -18.95
CA PRO A 361 -3.94 9.42 -18.20
C PRO A 361 -5.07 10.04 -19.05
N LEU A 362 -4.82 10.33 -20.34
CA LEU A 362 -5.83 10.88 -21.24
C LEU A 362 -6.89 9.82 -21.62
N GLN A 363 -6.48 8.58 -21.84
CA GLN A 363 -7.40 7.47 -22.08
C GLN A 363 -8.24 7.14 -20.83
N ALA A 364 -7.64 7.19 -19.65
CA ALA A 364 -8.37 7.04 -18.40
C ALA A 364 -9.42 8.15 -18.19
N LYS A 365 -9.12 9.40 -18.59
CA LYS A 365 -10.12 10.48 -18.62
C LYS A 365 -11.34 10.11 -19.46
N ILE A 366 -11.15 9.53 -20.64
CA ILE A 366 -12.26 9.11 -21.53
C ILE A 366 -13.15 8.09 -20.83
N LEU A 367 -12.56 7.09 -20.17
CA LEU A 367 -13.31 6.06 -19.44
C LEU A 367 -14.04 6.60 -18.19
N LEU A 368 -13.48 7.64 -17.55
CA LEU A 368 -14.12 8.31 -16.42
C LEU A 368 -15.37 9.12 -16.83
N GLU A 369 -15.35 9.71 -18.02
CA GLU A 369 -16.45 10.50 -18.60
C GLU A 369 -17.51 9.63 -19.29
N ASP A 370 -17.25 8.34 -19.49
CA ASP A 370 -18.20 7.42 -20.09
C ASP A 370 -19.29 7.05 -19.06
N ASP A 371 -20.52 7.49 -19.34
CA ASP A 371 -21.71 7.26 -18.51
C ASP A 371 -22.09 5.79 -18.34
N GLU A 372 -21.56 4.87 -19.15
CA GLU A 372 -21.72 3.40 -19.02
C GLU A 372 -20.54 2.73 -18.29
N ILE A 373 -19.49 3.48 -17.94
CA ILE A 373 -18.32 2.98 -17.21
C ILE A 373 -18.15 3.68 -15.87
N GLY A 374 -17.81 4.98 -15.88
CA GLY A 374 -17.63 5.84 -14.70
C GLY A 374 -16.46 5.48 -13.77
N PHE A 375 -15.51 4.63 -14.19
CA PHE A 375 -14.28 4.38 -13.43
C PHE A 375 -13.12 4.02 -14.36
N ALA A 376 -11.89 4.22 -13.90
CA ALA A 376 -10.69 3.88 -14.65
C ALA A 376 -9.58 3.32 -13.75
N TYR A 377 -8.68 2.53 -14.35
CA TYR A 377 -7.42 2.12 -13.72
C TYR A 377 -6.23 2.69 -14.48
N ILE A 378 -5.25 3.23 -13.74
CA ILE A 378 -3.98 3.71 -14.30
C ILE A 378 -2.80 2.98 -13.64
N SER A 379 -1.93 2.38 -14.45
CA SER A 379 -0.65 1.85 -13.99
C SER A 379 0.36 2.97 -13.76
N GLN A 380 1.17 2.88 -12.69
CA GLN A 380 2.30 3.79 -12.47
C GLN A 380 3.27 3.77 -13.65
N ARG A 381 3.36 2.66 -14.38
CA ARG A 381 4.17 2.54 -15.61
C ARG A 381 3.78 3.60 -16.66
N GLU A 382 2.47 3.82 -16.82
CA GLU A 382 1.93 4.75 -17.84
C GLU A 382 1.83 6.18 -17.33
N ALA A 383 1.74 6.39 -16.01
CA ALA A 383 1.58 7.72 -15.43
C ALA A 383 2.88 8.35 -14.92
N ARG A 384 3.81 7.54 -14.41
CA ARG A 384 5.05 7.97 -13.74
C ARG A 384 6.20 6.99 -14.00
N PRO A 385 6.69 6.89 -15.26
CA PRO A 385 7.74 5.94 -15.63
C PRO A 385 9.02 6.10 -14.81
N SER A 386 9.37 7.32 -14.39
CA SER A 386 10.49 7.59 -13.48
C SER A 386 10.37 6.83 -12.17
N LEU A 387 9.19 6.85 -11.55
CA LEU A 387 8.93 6.12 -10.30
C LEU A 387 8.84 4.61 -10.54
N TYR A 388 8.24 4.20 -11.65
CA TYR A 388 8.13 2.79 -12.03
C TYR A 388 9.51 2.13 -12.26
N SER A 389 10.50 2.90 -12.75
CA SER A 389 11.87 2.41 -12.97
C SER A 389 12.55 1.84 -11.70
N LEU A 390 12.02 2.15 -10.52
CA LEU A 390 12.54 1.71 -9.23
C LEU A 390 12.12 0.29 -8.80
N VAL A 391 11.27 -0.43 -9.54
CA VAL A 391 10.77 -1.76 -9.13
C VAL A 391 11.91 -2.72 -8.75
N LYS A 392 12.96 -2.80 -9.59
CA LYS A 392 14.15 -3.64 -9.31
C LYS A 392 14.86 -3.19 -8.04
N LEU A 393 15.17 -1.89 -7.92
CA LEU A 393 15.86 -1.35 -6.75
C LEU A 393 15.08 -1.63 -5.46
N ARG A 394 13.75 -1.40 -5.49
CA ARG A 394 12.85 -1.63 -4.36
C ARG A 394 12.84 -3.08 -3.87
N GLU A 395 13.09 -4.04 -4.76
CA GLU A 395 13.19 -5.45 -4.36
C GLU A 395 14.46 -5.69 -3.56
N HIS A 396 15.57 -5.13 -4.02
CA HIS A 396 16.89 -5.30 -3.44
C HIS A 396 17.07 -4.54 -2.12
N ILE A 397 16.33 -3.45 -1.88
CA ILE A 397 16.39 -2.75 -0.59
C ILE A 397 15.46 -3.38 0.49
N LYS A 398 14.57 -4.31 0.11
CA LYS A 398 13.60 -5.04 0.98
C LYS A 398 12.55 -4.20 1.72
N LYS A 399 12.78 -2.91 1.92
CA LYS A 399 11.95 -2.03 2.74
C LYS A 399 11.12 -1.11 1.85
N ARG A 400 10.03 -0.60 2.42
CA ARG A 400 9.19 0.40 1.75
C ARG A 400 9.90 1.76 1.81
N PRO A 401 10.37 2.34 0.70
CA PRO A 401 10.99 3.67 0.74
C PRO A 401 9.94 4.76 1.01
N PRO A 402 10.34 6.03 1.20
CA PRO A 402 9.43 7.18 1.32
C PRO A 402 8.33 7.19 0.25
N LEU A 403 8.69 6.83 -0.98
CA LEU A 403 7.79 6.71 -2.14
C LEU A 403 6.59 5.79 -1.90
N ALA A 404 6.72 4.74 -1.09
CA ALA A 404 5.61 3.82 -0.82
C ALA A 404 4.47 4.48 -0.02
N THR A 405 4.76 5.59 0.66
CA THR A 405 3.74 6.41 1.32
C THR A 405 3.10 7.37 0.31
N THR A 406 3.90 8.03 -0.51
CA THR A 406 3.46 9.14 -1.38
C THR A 406 2.82 8.68 -2.69
N GLU A 407 3.15 7.48 -3.19
CA GLU A 407 2.55 6.90 -4.40
C GLU A 407 1.06 6.58 -4.26
N LYS A 408 0.56 6.56 -3.01
CA LYS A 408 -0.87 6.41 -2.71
C LYS A 408 -1.65 7.72 -2.83
N VAL A 409 -1.00 8.88 -2.86
CA VAL A 409 -1.66 10.20 -2.85
C VAL A 409 -1.38 10.92 -4.17
N GLN A 410 -1.91 10.36 -5.26
CA GLN A 410 -1.66 10.82 -6.63
C GLN A 410 -2.95 11.31 -7.29
N GLN A 411 -2.83 12.28 -8.19
CA GLN A 411 -3.93 12.78 -9.04
C GLN A 411 -3.52 12.64 -10.51
N PHE A 412 -3.62 11.44 -11.07
CA PHE A 412 -3.23 11.21 -12.47
C PHE A 412 -4.24 11.78 -13.47
N VAL A 413 -5.49 11.96 -13.05
CA VAL A 413 -6.55 12.70 -13.77
C VAL A 413 -7.29 13.55 -12.75
N LYS A 414 -7.50 14.84 -13.00
CA LYS A 414 -8.30 15.71 -12.11
C LYS A 414 -9.76 15.72 -12.54
N ALA A 415 -10.65 16.23 -11.69
CA ALA A 415 -12.05 16.47 -12.05
C ALA A 415 -12.38 17.95 -12.11
N ARG A 416 -13.38 18.32 -12.91
CA ARG A 416 -14.05 19.63 -12.81
C ARG A 416 -14.88 19.73 -11.53
N GLY A 417 -15.45 18.62 -11.09
CA GLY A 417 -16.25 18.50 -9.88
C GLY A 417 -15.42 18.28 -8.61
N LYS A 418 -16.06 17.70 -7.58
CA LYS A 418 -15.42 17.46 -6.28
C LYS A 418 -14.38 16.34 -6.38
N GLU A 419 -13.19 16.55 -5.81
CA GLU A 419 -12.16 15.53 -5.73
C GLU A 419 -12.01 14.98 -4.31
N ALA A 420 -11.78 13.67 -4.21
CA ALA A 420 -11.47 13.01 -2.97
C ALA A 420 -10.35 11.98 -3.12
N ILE A 421 -9.59 11.70 -2.06
CA ILE A 421 -8.57 10.63 -2.06
C ILE A 421 -8.83 9.69 -0.89
N VAL A 422 -8.78 8.38 -1.17
CA VAL A 422 -8.87 7.33 -0.16
C VAL A 422 -7.58 6.51 -0.17
N THR A 423 -6.94 6.35 0.99
CA THR A 423 -5.73 5.51 1.12
C THR A 423 -5.74 4.64 2.36
N GLY A 424 -4.96 3.57 2.32
CA GLY A 424 -4.73 2.69 3.46
C GLY A 424 -3.40 2.99 4.14
N PHE A 425 -3.28 2.69 5.44
CA PHE A 425 -2.01 2.78 6.15
C PHE A 425 -1.70 1.55 7.00
N TYR A 426 -0.42 1.20 7.06
CA TYR A 426 0.03 -0.02 7.75
C TYR A 426 0.50 0.26 9.18
N HIS A 427 1.32 1.29 9.40
CA HIS A 427 1.85 1.65 10.71
C HIS A 427 1.17 2.92 11.22
N GLU A 428 0.91 2.96 12.52
CA GLU A 428 0.47 4.18 13.22
C GLU A 428 1.49 5.31 13.03
N GLY A 429 0.98 6.55 12.97
CA GLY A 429 1.75 7.75 12.68
C GLY A 429 1.86 8.10 11.19
N TYR A 430 1.22 7.33 10.29
CA TYR A 430 1.15 7.67 8.86
C TYR A 430 -0.22 8.24 8.44
N GLU A 431 -1.21 8.24 9.32
CA GLU A 431 -2.51 8.88 9.11
C GLU A 431 -2.38 10.37 8.83
N GLU A 432 -1.72 11.13 9.71
CA GLU A 432 -1.56 12.58 9.56
C GLU A 432 -0.72 12.97 8.35
N PRO A 433 0.44 12.34 8.07
CA PRO A 433 1.19 12.63 6.85
C PRO A 433 0.39 12.39 5.57
N LEU A 434 -0.41 11.32 5.50
CA LEU A 434 -1.25 11.05 4.33
C LEU A 434 -2.35 12.11 4.17
N LEU A 435 -3.04 12.48 5.26
CA LEU A 435 -4.05 13.54 5.22
C LEU A 435 -3.45 14.91 4.89
N MET A 436 -2.24 15.19 5.38
CA MET A 436 -1.48 16.39 5.01
C MET A 436 -1.19 16.42 3.50
N LEU A 437 -0.72 15.31 2.92
CA LEU A 437 -0.48 15.22 1.48
C LEU A 437 -1.77 15.43 0.68
N MET A 438 -2.89 14.86 1.12
CA MET A 438 -4.20 15.07 0.48
C MET A 438 -4.62 16.55 0.52
N LYS A 439 -4.48 17.22 1.68
CA LYS A 439 -4.73 18.67 1.79
C LYS A 439 -3.84 19.47 0.84
N ARG A 440 -2.57 19.09 0.70
CA ARG A 440 -1.62 19.73 -0.24
C ARG A 440 -1.92 19.45 -1.71
N ARG A 441 -2.56 18.33 -2.04
CA ARG A 441 -3.13 18.06 -3.38
C ARG A 441 -4.31 18.96 -3.70
N GLY A 442 -4.93 19.58 -2.69
CA GLY A 442 -6.05 20.49 -2.87
C GLY A 442 -7.39 19.79 -3.08
N VAL A 443 -7.50 18.50 -2.73
CA VAL A 443 -8.78 17.78 -2.82
C VAL A 443 -9.78 18.27 -1.77
N ASN A 444 -11.08 18.10 -2.07
CA ASN A 444 -12.17 18.54 -1.22
C ASN A 444 -12.32 17.67 0.03
N SER A 445 -12.09 16.36 -0.13
CA SER A 445 -12.20 15.38 0.95
C SER A 445 -11.05 14.37 0.92
N GLY A 446 -10.65 13.87 2.08
CA GLY A 446 -9.59 12.87 2.22
C GLY A 446 -9.94 11.86 3.29
N LEU A 447 -9.66 10.59 3.03
CA LEU A 447 -9.93 9.49 3.96
C LEU A 447 -8.73 8.55 4.03
N VAL A 448 -8.27 8.29 5.26
CA VAL A 448 -7.30 7.25 5.55
C VAL A 448 -7.94 6.15 6.36
N VAL A 449 -7.73 4.89 5.94
CA VAL A 449 -8.34 3.71 6.56
C VAL A 449 -7.25 2.77 7.06
N LYS A 450 -7.40 2.28 8.29
CA LYS A 450 -6.64 1.16 8.82
C LYS A 450 -7.29 -0.15 8.36
N GLY A 451 -7.02 -0.58 7.13
CA GLY A 451 -7.48 -1.87 6.64
C GLY A 451 -6.54 -3.03 6.99
N GLU A 452 -7.00 -4.24 6.74
CA GLU A 452 -6.16 -5.43 6.83
C GLU A 452 -4.97 -5.32 5.88
N GLU A 453 -3.77 -5.65 6.37
CA GLU A 453 -2.52 -5.54 5.61
C GLU A 453 -2.16 -4.13 5.13
N GLY A 454 -2.78 -3.10 5.70
CA GLY A 454 -2.60 -1.71 5.31
C GLY A 454 -3.40 -1.32 4.07
N ALA A 455 -4.32 -2.17 3.61
CA ALA A 455 -5.27 -1.82 2.55
C ALA A 455 -6.23 -0.70 3.00
N LEU A 456 -6.97 -0.14 2.05
CA LEU A 456 -7.92 0.94 2.33
C LEU A 456 -9.36 0.47 2.61
N SER A 457 -9.60 -0.84 2.58
CA SER A 457 -10.94 -1.41 2.80
C SER A 457 -11.20 -1.73 4.27
N MET A 458 -12.36 -1.29 4.76
CA MET A 458 -12.98 -1.71 6.01
C MET A 458 -13.46 -3.17 5.93
N THR A 459 -13.68 -3.77 7.09
CA THR A 459 -14.03 -5.19 7.28
C THR A 459 -15.29 -5.32 8.14
N THR A 460 -16.02 -6.41 8.00
CA THR A 460 -17.18 -6.71 8.87
C THR A 460 -16.81 -7.49 10.12
N ARG A 461 -15.53 -7.86 10.31
CA ARG A 461 -15.09 -8.68 11.43
C ARG A 461 -15.30 -7.98 12.76
N LEU A 462 -15.57 -8.74 13.81
CA LEU A 462 -15.64 -8.20 15.15
C LEU A 462 -14.26 -7.68 15.59
N ARG A 463 -14.24 -6.56 16.31
CA ARG A 463 -13.02 -6.07 16.95
C ARG A 463 -12.40 -7.16 17.81
N SER A 464 -11.09 -7.37 17.67
CA SER A 464 -10.37 -8.28 18.55
C SER A 464 -10.33 -7.71 19.95
N VAL A 465 -10.87 -8.44 20.94
CA VAL A 465 -10.85 -8.04 22.36
C VAL A 465 -9.41 -7.92 22.90
N ASN A 466 -8.46 -8.61 22.25
CA ASN A 466 -7.04 -8.65 22.65
C ASN A 466 -6.16 -7.60 21.97
N SER A 467 -6.69 -6.74 21.09
CA SER A 467 -5.91 -5.66 20.48
C SER A 467 -5.84 -4.45 21.42
N SER A 468 -4.96 -4.50 22.41
CA SER A 468 -4.75 -3.41 23.37
C SER A 468 -3.66 -2.41 22.96
N LYS A 469 -2.95 -2.66 21.84
CA LYS A 469 -1.86 -1.78 21.35
C LYS A 469 -2.10 -1.33 19.91
N GLY A 470 -2.08 -0.02 19.72
CA GLY A 470 -2.13 0.68 18.42
C GLY A 470 -3.52 0.83 17.82
N ILE A 471 -3.56 1.51 16.68
CA ILE A 471 -4.79 1.81 15.94
C ILE A 471 -5.46 0.52 15.41
N PRO A 472 -6.75 0.25 15.73
CA PRO A 472 -7.44 -0.96 15.32
C PRO A 472 -7.80 -0.96 13.83
N VAL A 473 -8.02 -2.15 13.27
CA VAL A 473 -8.62 -2.27 11.93
C VAL A 473 -10.02 -1.65 11.92
N ASN A 474 -10.40 -1.02 10.81
CA ASN A 474 -11.58 -0.16 10.62
C ASN A 474 -11.48 1.24 11.25
N TYR A 475 -10.36 1.60 11.86
CA TYR A 475 -10.11 3.00 12.17
C TYR A 475 -10.05 3.83 10.88
N CYS A 476 -10.78 4.93 10.88
CA CYS A 476 -10.88 5.89 9.79
C CYS A 476 -10.57 7.27 10.34
N SER A 477 -9.75 8.03 9.62
CA SER A 477 -9.54 9.46 9.86
C SER A 477 -9.62 10.20 8.54
N GLY A 478 -10.10 11.43 8.56
CA GLY A 478 -10.35 12.15 7.33
C GLY A 478 -10.67 13.62 7.50
N PHE A 479 -10.89 14.27 6.36
CA PHE A 479 -11.47 15.59 6.29
C PHE A 479 -12.45 15.66 5.12
N ARG A 480 -13.40 16.59 5.21
CA ARG A 480 -14.32 16.93 4.12
C ARG A 480 -14.62 18.42 4.12
N SER A 481 -14.86 18.98 2.93
CA SER A 481 -15.23 20.38 2.79
C SER A 481 -16.60 20.65 3.41
N LEU A 482 -16.71 21.72 4.19
CA LEU A 482 -18.01 22.20 4.65
C LEU A 482 -18.72 22.97 3.54
N SER A 483 -20.06 22.85 3.49
CA SER A 483 -20.92 23.60 2.56
C SER A 483 -20.91 25.11 2.85
N MET A 484 -20.64 25.51 4.10
CA MET A 484 -20.48 26.91 4.50
C MET A 484 -19.00 27.27 4.62
N ALA A 485 -18.55 28.23 3.81
CA ALA A 485 -17.23 28.83 3.95
C ALA A 485 -17.14 29.59 5.28
N SER A 486 -16.44 29.03 6.27
CA SER A 486 -16.00 29.78 7.45
C SER A 486 -14.87 30.74 7.04
N ALA A 487 -15.01 32.02 7.37
CA ALA A 487 -14.09 33.11 7.01
C ALA A 487 -12.73 33.07 7.74
N CYS A 488 -12.35 31.95 8.34
CA CYS A 488 -11.24 31.84 9.27
C CYS A 488 -10.33 30.65 8.97
N GLU A 489 -9.89 30.45 7.72
CA GLU A 489 -8.82 29.47 7.43
C GLU A 489 -7.84 30.00 6.36
N VAL A 490 -6.57 29.65 6.55
CA VAL A 490 -5.40 30.14 5.79
C VAL A 490 -5.46 29.81 4.29
N ASP A 491 -6.29 28.84 3.90
CA ASP A 491 -6.49 28.38 2.51
C ASP A 491 -7.90 28.70 1.94
N GLY A 492 -8.76 29.43 2.67
CA GLY A 492 -10.09 29.85 2.19
C GLY A 492 -11.17 28.75 2.06
N VAL A 493 -10.89 27.50 2.43
CA VAL A 493 -11.84 26.38 2.44
C VAL A 493 -11.95 25.81 3.84
N SER A 494 -13.11 25.94 4.48
CA SER A 494 -13.37 25.34 5.79
C SER A 494 -13.52 23.83 5.68
N ARG A 495 -12.74 23.09 6.48
CA ARG A 495 -12.74 21.62 6.47
C ARG A 495 -13.14 21.08 7.83
N GLU A 496 -14.08 20.13 7.84
CA GLU A 496 -14.36 19.32 9.02
C GLU A 496 -13.42 18.12 9.02
N SER A 497 -12.64 17.96 10.10
CA SER A 497 -11.85 16.76 10.34
C SER A 497 -12.58 15.79 11.26
N PHE A 498 -12.42 14.50 11.01
CA PHE A 498 -13.06 13.44 11.81
C PHE A 498 -12.11 12.27 12.04
N SER A 499 -12.37 11.51 13.09
CA SER A 499 -11.73 10.23 13.36
C SER A 499 -12.71 9.32 14.10
N LEU A 500 -12.86 8.08 13.63
CA LEU A 500 -13.76 7.10 14.23
C LEU A 500 -13.28 5.67 13.95
N GLU A 501 -13.80 4.72 14.73
CA GLU A 501 -13.69 3.30 14.44
C GLU A 501 -15.02 2.81 13.87
N VAL A 502 -15.01 2.28 12.64
CA VAL A 502 -16.22 1.75 12.01
C VAL A 502 -16.48 0.33 12.52
N ASN A 503 -17.54 0.17 13.31
CA ASN A 503 -18.08 -1.13 13.68
C ASN A 503 -19.24 -1.50 12.76
N ALA A 504 -19.01 -2.44 11.83
CA ALA A 504 -19.99 -2.80 10.81
C ALA A 504 -21.34 -3.27 11.40
N ARG A 505 -21.34 -3.83 12.62
CA ARG A 505 -22.56 -4.27 13.30
C ARG A 505 -23.54 -3.14 13.57
N ASP A 506 -23.04 -1.93 13.81
CA ASP A 506 -23.87 -0.75 14.09
C ASP A 506 -24.66 -0.31 12.85
N TYR A 507 -24.25 -0.79 11.68
CA TYR A 507 -24.88 -0.54 10.37
C TYR A 507 -25.61 -1.77 9.81
N GLY A 508 -25.90 -2.77 10.67
CA GLY A 508 -26.71 -3.93 10.31
C GLY A 508 -25.96 -5.04 9.57
N PHE A 509 -24.62 -5.05 9.60
CA PHE A 509 -23.83 -6.16 9.07
C PHE A 509 -23.60 -7.23 10.13
N GLU A 510 -23.83 -8.49 9.76
CA GLU A 510 -23.43 -9.61 10.60
C GLU A 510 -21.90 -9.72 10.63
N PRO A 511 -21.27 -9.89 11.82
CA PRO A 511 -19.82 -9.99 11.89
C PRO A 511 -19.29 -11.24 11.19
N THR A 512 -18.45 -11.06 10.18
CA THR A 512 -17.83 -12.16 9.43
C THR A 512 -16.34 -11.93 9.25
N ASP A 513 -15.57 -13.02 9.26
CA ASP A 513 -14.17 -12.96 8.86
C ASP A 513 -14.04 -12.59 7.38
N THR A 514 -12.99 -11.82 7.07
CA THR A 514 -12.66 -11.51 5.69
C THR A 514 -12.26 -12.79 4.94
N PRO A 515 -12.84 -13.06 3.76
CA PRO A 515 -12.42 -14.19 2.93
C PRO A 515 -10.92 -14.15 2.65
N ARG A 516 -10.27 -15.29 2.82
CA ARG A 516 -8.86 -15.45 2.46
C ARG A 516 -8.72 -15.78 0.99
N THR A 517 -7.70 -15.20 0.37
CA THR A 517 -7.36 -15.39 -1.04
C THR A 517 -5.94 -15.89 -1.22
N ASP A 518 -5.07 -15.73 -0.22
CA ASP A 518 -3.73 -16.36 -0.14
C ASP A 518 -2.93 -16.25 -1.46
N ARG A 519 -2.80 -15.00 -1.96
CA ARG A 519 -2.14 -14.60 -3.22
C ARG A 519 -2.83 -15.07 -4.51
N SER A 520 -4.02 -15.65 -4.43
CA SER A 520 -4.79 -16.06 -5.61
C SER A 520 -5.55 -14.88 -6.23
N VAL A 521 -5.14 -14.48 -7.44
CA VAL A 521 -5.86 -13.50 -8.26
C VAL A 521 -7.22 -14.05 -8.67
N SER A 522 -7.29 -15.29 -9.13
CA SER A 522 -8.54 -15.93 -9.55
C SER A 522 -9.55 -16.03 -8.39
N LYS A 523 -9.10 -16.31 -7.15
CA LYS A 523 -10.01 -16.35 -6.00
C LYS A 523 -10.55 -14.97 -5.63
N ASN A 524 -9.74 -13.91 -5.74
CA ASN A 524 -10.24 -12.54 -5.56
C ASN A 524 -11.32 -12.21 -6.59
N ILE A 525 -11.08 -12.52 -7.86
CA ILE A 525 -12.03 -12.31 -8.95
C ILE A 525 -13.31 -13.10 -8.72
N GLU A 526 -13.20 -14.38 -8.38
CA GLU A 526 -14.35 -15.26 -8.11
C GLU A 526 -15.25 -14.67 -7.00
N LEU A 527 -14.65 -14.23 -5.89
CA LEU A 527 -15.38 -13.64 -4.77
C LEU A 527 -16.09 -12.34 -5.17
N GLY A 528 -15.38 -11.45 -5.85
CA GLY A 528 -15.94 -10.17 -6.27
C GLY A 528 -17.03 -10.30 -7.34
N LEU A 529 -16.84 -11.14 -8.36
CA LEU A 529 -17.86 -11.41 -9.36
C LEU A 529 -19.09 -12.12 -8.77
N THR A 530 -18.89 -13.03 -7.82
CA THR A 530 -20.00 -13.67 -7.09
C THR A 530 -20.82 -12.64 -6.32
N ALA A 531 -20.14 -11.72 -5.62
CA ALA A 531 -20.80 -10.62 -4.95
C ALA A 531 -21.53 -9.68 -5.92
N LEU A 532 -20.90 -9.27 -7.03
CA LEU A 532 -21.52 -8.39 -8.03
C LEU A 532 -22.72 -9.02 -8.77
N ARG A 533 -22.89 -10.35 -8.69
CA ARG A 533 -24.09 -11.07 -9.14
C ARG A 533 -25.24 -11.07 -8.11
N GLY A 534 -25.08 -10.36 -6.98
CA GLY A 534 -26.07 -10.28 -5.90
C GLY A 534 -26.01 -11.43 -4.88
N ASN A 535 -25.02 -12.32 -4.95
CA ASN A 535 -24.88 -13.40 -3.96
C ASN A 535 -24.41 -12.82 -2.63
N LYS A 536 -25.28 -12.88 -1.62
CA LYS A 536 -25.00 -12.37 -0.27
C LYS A 536 -23.90 -13.19 0.42
N GLY A 537 -23.14 -12.53 1.28
CA GLY A 537 -22.05 -13.14 2.05
C GLY A 537 -20.90 -12.15 2.31
N PRO A 538 -19.79 -12.61 2.92
CA PRO A 538 -18.74 -11.71 3.40
C PRO A 538 -18.12 -10.80 2.33
N ALA A 539 -17.98 -11.27 1.09
CA ALA A 539 -17.47 -10.45 -0.01
C ALA A 539 -18.48 -9.36 -0.43
N TYR A 540 -19.77 -9.71 -0.51
CA TYR A 540 -20.86 -8.77 -0.80
C TYR A 540 -20.94 -7.69 0.29
N ASP A 541 -20.98 -8.11 1.56
CA ASP A 541 -21.11 -7.20 2.69
C ASP A 541 -19.94 -6.22 2.77
N ARG A 542 -18.72 -6.73 2.51
CA ARG A 542 -17.53 -5.88 2.45
C ARG A 542 -17.58 -4.86 1.31
N ILE A 543 -18.08 -5.23 0.13
CA ILE A 543 -18.22 -4.29 -1.00
C ILE A 543 -19.28 -3.23 -0.66
N VAL A 544 -20.45 -3.63 -0.14
CA VAL A 544 -21.51 -2.68 0.25
C VAL A 544 -21.02 -1.73 1.34
N LEU A 545 -20.40 -2.25 2.41
CA LEU A 545 -19.84 -1.45 3.49
C LEU A 545 -18.86 -0.41 2.95
N ASN A 546 -17.92 -0.82 2.11
CA ASN A 546 -16.89 0.09 1.60
C ASN A 546 -17.42 1.08 0.56
N ALA A 547 -18.42 0.73 -0.25
CA ALA A 547 -19.05 1.67 -1.15
C ALA A 547 -19.83 2.75 -0.36
N GLY A 548 -20.76 2.34 0.50
CA GLY A 548 -21.61 3.28 1.22
C GLY A 548 -20.89 4.09 2.31
N MET A 549 -20.03 3.44 3.11
CA MET A 549 -19.34 4.12 4.21
C MET A 549 -18.30 5.12 3.69
N VAL A 550 -17.55 4.79 2.64
CA VAL A 550 -16.60 5.75 2.05
C VAL A 550 -17.34 6.98 1.53
N ASP A 551 -18.46 6.79 0.83
CA ASP A 551 -19.25 7.91 0.31
C ASP A 551 -19.79 8.80 1.43
N HIS A 552 -20.30 8.18 2.49
CA HIS A 552 -20.79 8.90 3.67
C HIS A 552 -19.66 9.72 4.36
N LEU A 553 -18.51 9.09 4.58
CA LEU A 553 -17.37 9.73 5.25
C LEU A 553 -16.76 10.86 4.40
N LEU A 554 -16.73 10.71 3.08
CA LEU A 554 -16.25 11.75 2.17
C LEU A 554 -17.26 12.91 2.00
N GLY A 555 -18.51 12.73 2.42
CA GLY A 555 -19.58 13.69 2.19
C GLY A 555 -20.01 13.77 0.72
N CYS A 556 -20.04 12.62 0.05
CA CYS A 556 -20.59 12.50 -1.30
C CYS A 556 -22.08 12.87 -1.31
N ASP A 557 -22.54 13.45 -2.41
CA ASP A 557 -23.92 13.91 -2.52
C ASP A 557 -24.88 12.71 -2.45
N GLY A 558 -25.96 12.83 -1.66
CA GLY A 558 -26.92 11.74 -1.45
C GLY A 558 -26.39 10.59 -0.60
N ALA A 559 -25.32 10.82 0.18
CA ALA A 559 -24.76 9.90 1.17
C ALA A 559 -24.72 10.51 2.59
N GLU A 560 -25.49 11.57 2.84
CA GLU A 560 -25.56 12.22 4.16
C GLU A 560 -26.13 11.26 5.22
N ASP A 561 -27.13 10.46 4.85
CA ASP A 561 -27.59 9.32 5.62
C ASP A 561 -26.84 8.05 5.21
N ILE A 562 -26.14 7.44 6.15
CA ILE A 562 -25.38 6.21 5.94
C ILE A 562 -26.26 5.06 5.44
N TYR A 563 -27.51 4.94 5.88
CA TYR A 563 -28.38 3.84 5.44
C TYR A 563 -28.76 4.01 3.96
N VAL A 564 -29.02 5.24 3.52
CA VAL A 564 -29.25 5.56 2.10
C VAL A 564 -28.00 5.25 1.26
N ALA A 565 -26.81 5.58 1.76
CA ALA A 565 -25.54 5.29 1.09
C ALA A 565 -25.29 3.76 0.97
N LEU A 566 -25.64 2.98 1.99
CA LEU A 566 -25.55 1.52 1.94
C LEU A 566 -26.61 0.92 1.00
N ASP A 567 -27.84 1.44 1.00
CA ASP A 567 -28.92 0.93 0.17
C ASP A 567 -28.69 1.19 -1.32
N ARG A 568 -28.16 2.35 -1.71
CA ARG A 568 -27.78 2.59 -3.12
C ARG A 568 -26.67 1.64 -3.59
N ALA A 569 -25.75 1.28 -2.70
CA ALA A 569 -24.72 0.28 -3.00
C ALA A 569 -25.31 -1.13 -3.15
N ARG A 570 -26.27 -1.52 -2.28
CA ARG A 570 -27.00 -2.79 -2.42
C ARG A 570 -27.76 -2.85 -3.73
N GLU A 571 -28.52 -1.80 -4.07
CA GLU A 571 -29.30 -1.70 -5.30
C GLU A 571 -28.42 -1.78 -6.55
N ALA A 572 -27.26 -1.09 -6.56
CA ALA A 572 -26.31 -1.15 -7.68
C ALA A 572 -25.79 -2.58 -7.94
N ILE A 573 -25.59 -3.37 -6.87
CA ILE A 573 -25.18 -4.77 -6.98
C ILE A 573 -26.37 -5.65 -7.38
N ASP A 574 -27.48 -5.57 -6.65
CA ASP A 574 -28.61 -6.50 -6.76
C ASP A 574 -29.35 -6.34 -8.09
N SER A 575 -29.34 -5.14 -8.69
CA SER A 575 -29.86 -4.88 -10.04
C SER A 575 -28.95 -5.41 -11.16
N GLY A 576 -27.73 -5.86 -10.84
CA GLY A 576 -26.74 -6.32 -11.82
C GLY A 576 -26.00 -5.19 -12.56
N LYS A 577 -26.32 -3.92 -12.27
CA LYS A 577 -25.68 -2.76 -12.92
C LYS A 577 -24.17 -2.74 -12.65
N ALA A 578 -23.74 -2.97 -11.41
CA ALA A 578 -22.32 -2.95 -11.06
C ALA A 578 -21.51 -4.02 -11.82
N LEU A 579 -22.09 -5.21 -12.02
CA LEU A 579 -21.47 -6.25 -12.86
C LEU A 579 -21.37 -5.78 -14.31
N LYS A 580 -22.43 -5.19 -14.87
CA LYS A 580 -22.43 -4.62 -16.22
C LYS A 580 -21.31 -3.58 -16.38
N ARG A 581 -21.17 -2.63 -15.45
CA ARG A 581 -20.10 -1.62 -15.45
C ARG A 581 -18.70 -2.22 -15.54
N LEU A 582 -18.43 -3.26 -14.75
CA LEU A 582 -17.14 -3.94 -14.78
C LEU A 582 -16.88 -4.64 -16.13
N LEU A 583 -17.88 -5.30 -16.71
CA LEU A 583 -17.75 -5.99 -18.00
C LEU A 583 -17.59 -5.00 -19.16
N ASP A 584 -18.32 -3.89 -19.13
CA ASP A 584 -18.22 -2.82 -20.13
C ASP A 584 -16.84 -2.14 -20.06
N TYR A 585 -16.32 -1.89 -18.84
CA TYR A 585 -14.95 -1.42 -18.66
C TYR A 585 -13.93 -2.35 -19.33
N ILE A 586 -14.02 -3.66 -19.08
CA ILE A 586 -13.10 -4.65 -19.68
C ILE A 586 -13.13 -4.57 -21.21
N LYS A 587 -14.32 -4.46 -21.80
CA LYS A 587 -14.46 -4.34 -23.25
C LYS A 587 -13.90 -3.01 -23.77
N ILE A 588 -14.40 -1.89 -23.26
CA ILE A 588 -14.13 -0.54 -23.80
C ILE A 588 -12.69 -0.10 -23.53
N SER A 589 -12.06 -0.57 -22.45
CA SER A 589 -10.62 -0.29 -22.20
C SER A 589 -9.71 -0.76 -23.34
N ASN A 590 -10.11 -1.79 -24.10
CA ASN A 590 -9.38 -2.24 -25.28
C ASN A 590 -9.66 -1.41 -26.55
N GLU A 591 -10.76 -0.64 -26.57
CA GLU A 591 -11.19 0.18 -27.70
C GLU A 591 -10.64 1.61 -27.62
N VAL A 592 -10.36 2.09 -26.41
CA VAL A 592 -9.79 3.43 -26.13
C VAL A 592 -8.25 3.45 -26.36
N GLY A 593 -7.65 2.27 -26.62
CA GLY A 593 -6.21 2.00 -26.77
C GLY A 593 -5.56 2.56 -28.02
#